data_AF-A0A356D6B1-F1
#
_entry.id   AF-A0A356D6B1-F1
#
_cell.length_a   1.000
_cell.length_b   1.000
_cell.length_c   1.000
_cell.angle_alpha   90.00
_cell.angle_beta   90.00
_cell.angle_gamma   90.00
#
_symmetry.space_group_name_H-M   'P 1'
#
loop_
_entity.id
_entity.type
_entity.pdbx_description
1 polymer ?
#
loop_
_entity_poly.entity_id
_entity_poly.type
_entity_poly.pdbx_seq_one_letter_code
_entity_poly.pdbx_strand_id
1 'polypeptide(L)'
;MYRPIRSPNHCARHPNIADNIRHRIRHLVGGHGNDNIKIPVGNMASKWIVTTGKADIFIGYQHYKKRIEQEQGLSVIDIPADFNVTAIYTMSLLNKSANAFMAYLTQPVAENIFLAHGFMGLTTQIFDKNKN
;
A
#
# COMPACT_ATOMS: atom_id res chain seq x y z
N MET A 1 1.54 12.83 3.56
CA MET A 1 2.98 12.45 3.59
C MET A 1 3.12 11.24 4.50
N TYR A 2 3.20 10.03 3.93
CA TYR A 2 3.56 8.82 4.69
C TYR A 2 5.07 8.79 4.81
N ARG A 3 5.60 9.02 6.02
CA ARG A 3 6.98 8.66 6.33
C ARG A 3 6.98 7.16 6.60
N PRO A 4 7.72 6.32 5.86
CA PRO A 4 7.83 4.92 6.23
C PRO A 4 8.41 4.88 7.64
N ILE A 5 7.70 4.20 8.56
CA ILE A 5 8.23 3.87 9.87
C ILE A 5 9.46 3.01 9.59
N ARG A 6 10.64 3.59 9.78
CA ARG A 6 11.90 2.85 9.70
C ARG A 6 11.86 1.81 10.81
N SER A 7 11.55 0.55 10.49
CA SER A 7 11.84 -0.55 11.41
C SER A 7 13.37 -0.65 11.49
N PRO A 8 14.00 -0.30 12.63
CA PRO A 8 15.47 -0.26 12.72
C PRO A 8 16.09 -1.67 12.56
N ASN A 9 15.29 -2.72 12.82
CA ASN A 9 15.81 -4.05 13.11
C ASN A 9 15.94 -4.96 11.87
N HIS A 10 15.28 -4.64 10.75
CA HIS A 10 15.26 -5.53 9.58
C HIS A 10 16.48 -5.33 8.67
N CYS A 11 16.91 -4.07 8.51
CA CYS A 11 18.08 -3.74 7.70
C CYS A 11 19.38 -4.26 8.33
N ALA A 12 19.40 -4.42 9.65
CA ALA A 12 20.54 -4.96 10.40
C ALA A 12 20.80 -6.45 10.11
N ARG A 13 19.77 -7.23 9.74
CA ARG A 13 19.90 -8.67 9.46
C ARG A 13 20.62 -8.97 8.14
N HIS A 14 20.42 -8.11 7.13
CA HIS A 14 21.02 -8.27 5.79
C HIS A 14 21.42 -6.92 5.18
N PRO A 15 22.43 -6.23 5.74
CA PRO A 15 22.75 -4.85 5.36
C PRO A 15 23.13 -4.71 3.87
N ASN A 16 23.98 -5.61 3.37
CA ASN A 16 24.43 -5.59 1.97
C ASN A 16 23.28 -5.78 0.96
N ILE A 17 22.31 -6.64 1.29
CA ILE A 17 21.12 -6.88 0.45
C ILE A 17 20.22 -5.65 0.48
N ALA A 18 19.98 -5.09 1.67
CA ALA A 18 19.18 -3.90 1.83
C ALA A 18 19.77 -2.71 1.05
N ASP A 19 21.10 -2.51 1.09
CA ASP A 19 21.76 -1.46 0.32
C ASP A 19 21.67 -1.71 -1.18
N ASN A 20 21.88 -2.93 -1.66
CA ASN A 20 21.72 -3.26 -3.07
C ASN A 20 20.29 -2.97 -3.57
N ILE A 21 19.27 -3.34 -2.79
CA ILE A 21 17.86 -3.06 -3.12
C ILE A 21 17.63 -1.54 -3.17
N ARG A 22 18.11 -0.77 -2.18
CA ARG A 22 17.97 0.69 -2.16
C ARG A 22 18.53 1.36 -3.41
N HIS A 23 19.69 0.91 -3.89
CA HIS A 23 20.32 1.46 -5.09
C HIS A 23 19.50 1.18 -6.37
N ARG A 24 18.69 0.13 -6.37
CA ARG A 24 17.89 -0.29 -7.54
C ARG A 24 16.42 0.14 -7.47
N ILE A 25 15.90 0.51 -6.31
CA ILE A 25 14.52 0.99 -6.15
C ILE A 25 14.30 2.24 -7.02
N ARG A 26 13.14 2.28 -7.68
CA ARG A 26 12.67 3.42 -8.47
C ARG A 26 11.31 3.89 -7.95
N HIS A 27 11.17 5.19 -7.72
CA HIS A 27 9.88 5.80 -7.38
C HIS A 27 9.13 6.18 -8.67
N LEU A 28 8.50 5.19 -9.32
CA LEU A 28 7.87 5.39 -10.63
C LEU A 28 6.41 5.87 -10.55
N VAL A 29 5.79 5.83 -9.36
CA VAL A 29 4.41 6.22 -9.11
C VAL A 29 4.29 7.02 -7.82
N GLY A 30 3.31 7.94 -7.76
CA GLY A 30 2.95 8.66 -6.52
C GLY A 30 3.99 9.67 -6.01
N GLY A 31 5.07 9.93 -6.75
CA GLY A 31 6.08 10.93 -6.39
C GLY A 31 5.66 12.36 -6.74
N HIS A 32 6.41 13.35 -6.24
CA HIS A 32 6.42 14.71 -6.78
C HIS A 32 7.75 14.90 -7.50
N GLY A 33 7.75 14.91 -8.83
CA GLY A 33 8.96 15.09 -9.64
C GLY A 33 8.75 14.79 -11.13
N ASN A 34 9.72 15.23 -11.95
CA ASN A 34 9.74 15.04 -13.41
C ASN A 34 9.98 13.58 -13.84
N ASP A 35 10.39 12.71 -12.91
CA ASP A 35 10.65 11.28 -13.17
C ASP A 35 9.40 10.40 -12.99
N ASN A 36 8.25 10.99 -12.64
CA ASN A 36 6.99 10.26 -12.64
C ASN A 36 6.64 9.84 -14.05
N ILE A 37 6.58 8.52 -14.26
CA ILE A 37 6.18 8.01 -15.56
C ILE A 37 4.69 8.25 -15.74
N LYS A 38 4.31 8.81 -16.90
CA LYS A 38 2.91 8.96 -17.29
C LYS A 38 2.36 7.61 -17.69
N ILE A 39 1.57 7.00 -16.81
CA ILE A 39 0.82 5.78 -17.12
C ILE A 39 -0.30 6.15 -18.10
N PRO A 40 -0.41 5.48 -19.26
CA PRO A 40 -1.50 5.74 -20.19
C PRO A 40 -2.85 5.52 -19.53
N VAL A 41 -3.83 6.34 -19.90
CA VAL A 41 -5.20 6.24 -19.37
C VAL A 41 -5.74 4.82 -19.60
N GLY A 42 -6.48 4.31 -18.60
CA GLY A 42 -7.05 2.96 -18.64
C GLY A 42 -6.07 1.82 -18.31
N ASN A 43 -4.77 2.11 -18.18
CA ASN A 43 -3.80 1.09 -17.79
C ASN A 43 -3.61 1.03 -16.27
N MET A 44 -3.49 -0.18 -15.75
CA MET A 44 -3.02 -0.40 -14.38
C MET A 44 -1.52 -0.16 -14.32
N ALA A 45 -1.07 0.67 -13.38
CA ALA A 45 0.33 1.07 -13.25
C ALA A 45 1.28 -0.13 -13.12
N SER A 46 0.98 -1.10 -12.24
CA SER A 46 1.82 -2.28 -12.01
C SER A 46 2.00 -3.12 -13.28
N LYS A 47 0.91 -3.35 -14.04
CA LYS A 47 0.98 -4.05 -15.33
C LYS A 47 1.84 -3.31 -16.32
N TRP A 48 1.49 -2.04 -16.58
CA TRP A 48 2.16 -1.28 -17.60
C TRP A 48 3.66 -1.10 -17.30
N ILE A 49 4.03 -0.83 -16.04
CA ILE A 49 5.44 -0.69 -15.63
C ILE A 49 6.22 -1.99 -15.86
N VAL A 50 5.68 -3.14 -15.48
CA VAL A 50 6.37 -4.43 -15.60
C VAL A 50 6.43 -4.88 -17.06
N THR A 51 5.30 -4.86 -17.78
CA THR A 51 5.25 -5.36 -19.16
C THR A 51 5.99 -4.46 -20.16
N THR A 52 6.28 -3.21 -19.81
CA THR A 52 7.13 -2.30 -20.63
C THR A 52 8.59 -2.28 -20.20
N GLY A 53 8.99 -3.15 -19.27
CA GLY A 53 10.38 -3.29 -18.81
C GLY A 53 10.91 -2.09 -18.02
N LYS A 54 10.02 -1.29 -17.39
CA LYS A 54 10.45 -0.16 -16.54
C LYS A 54 10.86 -0.60 -15.15
N ALA A 55 10.35 -1.73 -14.68
CA ALA A 55 10.82 -2.43 -13.49
C ALA A 55 10.48 -3.92 -13.60
N ASP A 56 11.32 -4.78 -13.04
CA ASP A 56 11.05 -6.24 -13.01
C ASP A 56 10.04 -6.62 -11.91
N ILE A 57 9.99 -5.83 -10.83
CA ILE A 57 9.15 -6.08 -9.65
C ILE A 57 8.43 -4.78 -9.27
N PHE A 58 7.13 -4.86 -9.04
CA PHE A 58 6.30 -3.79 -8.50
C PHE A 58 5.77 -4.19 -7.12
N ILE A 59 6.06 -3.41 -6.09
CA ILE A 59 5.55 -3.64 -4.73
C ILE A 59 4.28 -2.80 -4.53
N GLY A 60 3.16 -3.47 -4.22
CA GLY A 60 1.87 -2.85 -3.97
C GLY A 60 1.15 -3.46 -2.77
N TYR A 61 -0.02 -2.93 -2.45
CA TYR A 61 -0.84 -3.43 -1.34
C TYR A 61 -1.61 -4.71 -1.72
N GLN A 62 -1.79 -5.59 -0.74
CA GLN A 62 -2.46 -6.88 -0.92
C GLN A 62 -3.90 -6.77 -1.43
N HIS A 63 -4.64 -5.70 -1.11
CA HIS A 63 -6.01 -5.51 -1.61
C HIS A 63 -6.08 -5.36 -3.16
N TYR A 64 -4.95 -5.13 -3.84
CA TYR A 64 -4.89 -5.19 -5.32
C TYR A 64 -4.71 -6.61 -5.87
N LYS A 65 -4.36 -7.61 -5.05
CA LYS A 65 -4.01 -8.97 -5.48
C LYS A 65 -5.05 -9.55 -6.43
N LYS A 66 -6.32 -9.59 -6.01
CA LYS A 66 -7.43 -10.12 -6.81
C LYS A 66 -7.56 -9.46 -8.19
N ARG A 67 -7.31 -8.15 -8.27
CA ARG A 67 -7.35 -7.40 -9.54
C ARG A 67 -6.14 -7.70 -10.41
N ILE A 68 -4.95 -7.79 -9.81
CA ILE A 68 -3.70 -8.02 -10.54
C ILE A 68 -3.63 -9.46 -11.07
N GLU A 69 -4.13 -10.44 -10.33
CA GLU A 69 -4.17 -11.85 -10.75
C GLU A 69 -5.01 -12.08 -12.02
N GLN A 70 -5.90 -11.15 -12.37
CA GLN A 70 -6.68 -11.19 -13.60
C GLN A 70 -5.91 -10.68 -14.82
N GLU A 71 -4.74 -10.07 -14.62
CA GLU A 71 -3.96 -9.45 -15.67
C GLU A 71 -2.94 -10.43 -16.26
N GLN A 72 -3.06 -10.64 -17.57
CA GLN A 72 -2.06 -11.42 -18.31
C GLN A 72 -0.70 -10.71 -18.31
N GLY A 73 0.37 -11.50 -18.22
CA GLY A 73 1.75 -11.02 -18.24
C GLY A 73 2.29 -10.60 -16.86
N LEU A 74 1.54 -10.82 -15.79
CA LEU A 74 2.00 -10.62 -14.41
C LEU A 74 1.89 -11.91 -13.61
N SER A 75 2.85 -12.09 -12.70
CA SER A 75 2.76 -13.06 -11.62
C SER A 75 2.73 -12.30 -10.29
N VAL A 76 1.83 -12.69 -9.39
CA VAL A 76 1.72 -12.11 -8.06
C VAL A 76 2.35 -13.06 -7.05
N ILE A 77 3.26 -12.54 -6.23
CA ILE A 77 3.92 -13.28 -5.16
C ILE A 77 3.66 -12.58 -3.83
N ASP A 78 3.41 -13.35 -2.78
CA ASP A 78 3.25 -12.80 -1.43
C ASP A 78 4.63 -12.46 -0.85
N ILE A 79 4.74 -11.30 -0.20
CA ILE A 79 5.94 -10.94 0.56
C ILE A 79 5.97 -11.77 1.84
N PRO A 80 7.08 -12.46 2.16
CA PRO A 80 7.17 -13.25 3.38
C PRO A 80 6.86 -12.42 4.63
N ALA A 81 6.18 -13.03 5.61
CA ALA A 81 5.69 -12.32 6.80
C ALA A 81 6.78 -11.51 7.52
N ASP A 82 7.99 -12.04 7.62
CA ASP A 82 9.16 -11.38 8.22
C ASP A 82 9.62 -10.10 7.52
N PHE A 83 9.15 -9.83 6.30
CA PHE A 83 9.49 -8.65 5.50
C PHE A 83 8.25 -7.83 5.12
N ASN A 84 7.06 -8.33 5.43
CA ASN A 84 5.82 -7.69 5.04
C ASN A 84 5.46 -6.56 6.02
N VAL A 85 4.91 -5.47 5.50
CA VAL A 85 4.54 -4.30 6.29
C VAL A 85 3.02 -4.18 6.36
N THR A 86 2.50 -4.03 7.57
CA THR A 86 1.08 -3.80 7.79
C THR A 86 0.73 -2.36 7.47
N ALA A 87 -0.03 -2.15 6.38
CA ALA A 87 -0.55 -0.85 6.03
C ALA A 87 -1.79 -0.53 6.88
N ILE A 88 -1.66 0.44 7.79
CA ILE A 88 -2.76 0.93 8.61
C ILE A 88 -3.41 2.12 7.90
N TYR A 89 -4.67 1.95 7.52
CA TYR A 89 -5.50 3.01 6.94
C TYR A 89 -6.28 3.70 8.04
N THR A 90 -6.28 5.03 8.01
CA THR A 90 -7.05 5.86 8.95
C THR A 90 -8.00 6.76 8.18
N MET A 91 -9.08 7.15 8.84
CA MET A 91 -10.00 8.16 8.33
C MET A 91 -10.04 9.36 9.27
N SER A 92 -10.32 10.54 8.73
CA SER A 92 -10.48 11.76 9.51
C SER A 92 -11.63 12.58 8.94
N LEU A 93 -12.44 13.14 9.83
CA LEU A 93 -13.57 13.99 9.46
C LEU A 93 -13.05 15.39 9.11
N LEU A 94 -13.30 15.83 7.88
CA LEU A 94 -12.99 17.21 7.48
C LEU A 94 -14.03 18.20 8.03
N ASN A 95 -15.28 17.78 8.14
CA ASN A 95 -16.39 18.59 8.66
C ASN A 95 -17.55 17.70 9.15
N LYS A 96 -18.56 18.32 9.75
CA LYS A 96 -19.70 17.62 10.36
C LYS A 96 -20.60 16.90 9.34
N SER A 97 -20.65 17.32 8.08
CA SER A 97 -21.49 16.64 7.08
C SER A 97 -21.01 15.24 6.74
N ALA A 98 -19.74 14.91 7.03
CA ALA A 98 -19.19 13.57 6.84
C ALA A 98 -19.53 12.58 7.98
N ASN A 99 -20.19 13.03 9.05
CA ASN A 99 -20.47 12.18 10.23
C ASN A 99 -21.29 10.93 9.89
N ALA A 100 -22.33 11.07 9.06
CA ALA A 100 -23.16 9.93 8.67
C ALA A 100 -22.36 8.86 7.91
N PHE A 101 -21.43 9.30 7.06
CA PHE A 101 -20.57 8.39 6.31
C PHE A 101 -19.55 7.70 7.22
N MET A 102 -18.93 8.43 8.16
CA MET A 102 -18.04 7.82 9.13
C MET A 102 -18.76 6.80 10.02
N ALA A 103 -19.98 7.11 10.48
CA ALA A 103 -20.80 6.19 11.26
C ALA A 103 -21.16 4.93 10.47
N TYR A 104 -21.36 5.04 9.16
CA TYR A 104 -21.58 3.90 8.27
C TYR A 104 -20.31 3.03 8.14
N LEU A 105 -19.13 3.65 7.94
CA LEU A 105 -17.88 2.93 7.76
C LEU A 105 -17.45 2.10 8.98
N THR A 106 -17.97 2.41 10.17
CA THR A 106 -17.73 1.65 11.40
C THR A 106 -18.74 0.53 11.66
N GLN A 107 -19.72 0.33 10.77
CA GLN A 107 -20.69 -0.76 10.91
C GLN A 107 -20.11 -2.10 10.40
N PRO A 108 -20.59 -3.24 10.91
CA PRO A 108 -20.17 -4.57 10.44
C PRO A 108 -20.37 -4.77 8.93
N VAL A 109 -21.40 -4.16 8.35
CA VAL A 109 -21.65 -4.22 6.90
C VAL A 109 -20.52 -3.58 6.09
N ALA A 110 -19.99 -2.45 6.53
CA ALA A 110 -18.88 -1.78 5.86
C ALA A 110 -17.58 -2.55 6.06
N GLU A 111 -17.35 -3.09 7.25
CA GLU A 111 -16.20 -3.96 7.52
C GLU A 111 -16.18 -5.19 6.60
N ASN A 112 -17.32 -5.86 6.41
CA ASN A 112 -17.42 -6.98 5.47
C ASN A 112 -17.08 -6.59 4.02
N ILE A 113 -17.41 -5.36 3.61
CA ILE A 113 -17.02 -4.84 2.29
C ILE A 113 -15.49 -4.69 2.21
N PHE A 114 -14.85 -4.16 3.25
CA PHE A 114 -13.39 -4.03 3.31
C PHE A 114 -12.70 -5.40 3.26
N LEU A 115 -13.15 -6.37 4.07
CA LEU A 115 -12.62 -7.73 4.08
C LEU A 115 -12.75 -8.40 2.70
N ALA A 116 -13.92 -8.27 2.05
CA ALA A 116 -14.17 -8.82 0.72
C ALA A 116 -13.24 -8.23 -0.37
N HIS A 117 -12.69 -7.04 -0.13
CA HIS A 117 -11.73 -6.37 -1.01
C HIS A 117 -10.28 -6.50 -0.54
N GLY A 118 -9.98 -7.38 0.42
CA GLY A 118 -8.61 -7.69 0.84
C GLY A 118 -7.99 -6.68 1.80
N PHE A 119 -8.80 -5.88 2.48
CA PHE A 119 -8.37 -5.10 3.64
C PHE A 119 -8.45 -5.96 4.91
N MET A 120 -7.71 -5.56 5.94
CA MET A 120 -7.85 -6.12 7.28
C MET A 120 -9.06 -5.48 7.98
N GLY A 121 -9.62 -6.20 8.96
CA GLY A 121 -10.73 -5.71 9.79
C GLY A 121 -10.38 -4.45 10.57
N LEU A 122 -11.41 -3.78 11.08
CA LEU A 122 -11.21 -2.55 11.85
C LEU A 122 -10.46 -2.89 13.14
N THR A 123 -9.27 -2.31 13.30
CA THR A 123 -8.54 -2.39 14.56
C THR A 123 -8.85 -1.14 15.37
N THR A 124 -9.33 -1.32 16.61
CA THR A 124 -9.55 -0.22 17.55
C THR A 124 -8.21 0.28 18.09
N GLN A 125 -7.39 0.92 17.26
CA GLN A 125 -6.34 1.81 17.76
C GLN A 125 -6.93 3.21 17.85
N ILE A 126 -7.66 3.44 18.95
CA ILE A 126 -7.98 4.79 19.40
C ILE A 126 -6.63 5.44 19.70
N PHE A 127 -6.29 6.50 18.96
CA PHE A 127 -5.19 7.36 19.34
C PHE A 127 -5.44 7.82 20.78
N ASP A 128 -4.59 7.36 21.68
CA ASP A 128 -4.62 7.72 23.09
C ASP A 128 -4.39 9.24 23.16
N LYS A 129 -5.46 10.03 23.35
CA LYS A 129 -5.42 11.49 23.40
C LYS A 129 -4.68 12.04 24.64
N ASN A 130 -4.11 11.15 25.46
CA ASN A 130 -3.48 11.48 26.74
C ASN A 130 -1.93 11.43 26.72
N LYS A 131 -1.30 11.67 25.57
CA LYS A 131 0.14 11.96 25.51
C LYS A 131 0.38 13.35 24.93
N ASN A 132 0.26 14.36 25.80
CA ASN A 132 0.95 15.65 25.71
C ASN A 132 1.59 15.90 27.07
#